data_AF-A0A1C2DMD0-F1
#
_entry.id   AF-A0A1C2DMD0-F1
#
_cell.length_a   1.000
_cell.length_b   1.000
_cell.length_c   1.000
_cell.angle_alpha   90.00
_cell.angle_beta   90.00
_cell.angle_gamma   90.00
#
_symmetry.space_group_name_H-M   'P 1'
#
loop_
_entity.id
_entity.type
_entity.pdbx_description
1 polymer ?
#
loop_
_entity_poly.entity_id
_entity_poly.type
_entity_poly.pdbx_seq_one_letter_code
_entity_poly.pdbx_strand_id
1 'polypeptide(L)'
;MTTANVYQQRPATDAKAESPLFHADLQSLIGKGRSNPGVVLREKKLLGHLTIRGNGHDPAFAAGVHKALGMELPGALVLVSSGDSSLQWLGPDEWLLIVPTGEEFAVEQKLREALAGLHIAVVNVSGGQSLLELTGPKVREVLMKSTSYDVHPSNFPVGKAIGTVFAKSQLVIRRTGEDTWELVIRRSFADYWWMWLQDASAEYGLSVAA
;
A
#
# COMPACT_ATOMS: atom_id res chain seq x y z
N MET A 1 -8.97 -12.55 26.96
CA MET A 1 -9.81 -12.24 25.79
C MET A 1 -9.80 -10.73 25.59
N THR A 2 -9.68 -10.25 24.35
CA THR A 2 -9.67 -8.82 24.07
C THR A 2 -11.09 -8.24 24.25
N THR A 3 -11.23 -7.07 24.85
CA THR A 3 -12.53 -6.39 25.01
C THR A 3 -13.01 -5.65 23.75
N ALA A 4 -12.21 -5.66 22.68
CA ALA A 4 -12.53 -5.01 21.42
C ALA A 4 -13.51 -5.86 20.60
N ASN A 5 -14.66 -5.28 20.26
CA ASN A 5 -15.59 -5.87 19.30
C ASN A 5 -15.01 -5.73 17.89
N VAL A 6 -14.95 -6.84 17.16
CA VAL A 6 -14.49 -6.88 15.76
C VAL A 6 -15.72 -7.10 14.89
N TYR A 7 -15.94 -6.21 13.92
CA TYR A 7 -17.08 -6.29 13.02
C TYR A 7 -16.61 -6.64 11.60
N GLN A 8 -17.39 -7.46 10.91
CA GLN A 8 -17.21 -7.65 9.48
C GLN A 8 -17.66 -6.36 8.77
N GLN A 9 -16.69 -5.56 8.34
CA GLN A 9 -16.94 -4.24 7.74
C GLN A 9 -17.18 -4.33 6.23
N ARG A 10 -16.88 -5.46 5.60
CA ARG A 10 -17.28 -5.71 4.21
C ARG A 10 -18.75 -6.14 4.18
N PRO A 11 -19.59 -5.47 3.37
CA PRO A 11 -20.93 -5.96 3.08
C PRO A 11 -20.88 -7.37 2.43
N ALA A 12 -21.99 -8.10 2.52
CA ALA A 12 -22.15 -9.37 1.81
C ALA A 12 -22.07 -9.16 0.28
N THR A 13 -21.90 -10.27 -0.45
CA THR A 13 -21.47 -10.38 -1.86
C THR A 13 -22.35 -9.68 -2.92
N ASP A 14 -23.41 -8.98 -2.54
CA ASP A 14 -24.32 -8.25 -3.42
C ASP A 14 -24.09 -6.73 -3.44
N ALA A 15 -23.33 -6.16 -2.51
CA ALA A 15 -23.02 -4.74 -2.52
C ALA A 15 -21.93 -4.39 -3.54
N LYS A 16 -22.26 -3.49 -4.47
CA LYS A 16 -21.29 -2.97 -5.45
C LYS A 16 -20.21 -2.14 -4.74
N ALA A 17 -18.96 -2.58 -4.84
CA ALA A 17 -17.79 -1.81 -4.39
C ALA A 17 -17.06 -1.20 -5.59
N GLU A 18 -16.73 0.09 -5.50
CA GLU A 18 -16.01 0.83 -6.52
C GLU A 18 -14.68 1.34 -5.96
N SER A 19 -13.61 1.18 -6.74
CA SER A 19 -12.30 1.75 -6.40
C SER A 19 -12.34 3.28 -6.53
N PRO A 20 -11.43 4.02 -5.89
CA PRO A 20 -11.35 5.47 -6.04
C PRO A 20 -11.22 5.92 -7.50
N LEU A 21 -10.54 5.13 -8.35
CA LEU A 21 -10.39 5.41 -9.78
C LEU A 21 -11.42 4.69 -10.65
N PHE A 22 -12.54 4.20 -10.10
CA PHE A 22 -13.56 3.50 -10.88
C PHE A 22 -14.07 4.35 -12.06
N HIS A 23 -14.31 5.65 -11.83
CA HIS A 23 -14.77 6.59 -12.84
C HIS A 23 -13.76 6.85 -13.97
N ALA A 24 -12.47 6.56 -13.76
CA ALA A 24 -11.42 6.76 -14.75
C ALA A 24 -11.40 5.66 -15.83
N ASP A 25 -12.20 4.59 -15.65
CA ASP A 25 -12.33 3.45 -16.57
C ASP A 25 -10.98 2.95 -17.11
N LEU A 26 -10.04 2.72 -16.18
CA LEU A 26 -8.68 2.25 -16.47
C LEU A 26 -8.68 0.97 -17.33
N GLN A 27 -9.70 0.12 -17.18
CA GLN A 27 -9.86 -1.10 -17.98
C GLN A 27 -9.96 -0.78 -19.47
N SER A 28 -10.71 0.26 -19.84
CA SER A 28 -10.85 0.67 -21.24
C SER A 28 -9.56 1.25 -21.82
N LEU A 29 -8.59 1.65 -20.99
CA LEU A 29 -7.31 2.24 -21.39
C LEU A 29 -6.21 1.19 -21.65
N ILE A 30 -6.44 -0.06 -21.24
CA ILE A 30 -5.48 -1.15 -21.46
C ILE A 30 -5.23 -1.32 -22.98
N GLY A 31 -3.95 -1.36 -23.35
CA GLY A 31 -3.51 -1.48 -24.74
C GLY A 31 -3.66 -0.22 -25.61
N LYS A 32 -4.19 0.89 -25.07
CA LYS A 32 -4.31 2.17 -25.81
C LYS A 32 -3.09 3.09 -25.65
N GLY A 33 -2.13 2.72 -24.81
CA GLY A 33 -0.89 3.48 -24.60
C GLY A 33 0.16 3.23 -25.68
N ARG A 34 1.37 3.78 -25.49
CA ARG A 34 2.51 3.53 -26.39
C ARG A 34 2.90 2.05 -26.34
N SER A 35 3.45 1.52 -27.44
CA SER A 35 3.97 0.14 -27.51
C SER A 35 5.12 -0.12 -26.55
N ASN A 36 6.00 0.88 -26.36
CA ASN A 36 7.12 0.86 -25.42
C ASN A 36 6.99 2.01 -24.40
N PRO A 37 6.07 1.91 -23.43
CA PRO A 37 5.86 2.97 -22.45
C PRO A 37 7.02 3.00 -21.45
N GLY A 38 7.44 4.20 -21.06
CA GLY A 38 8.41 4.35 -19.97
C GLY A 38 7.80 4.04 -18.59
N VAL A 39 6.47 4.19 -18.45
CA VAL A 39 5.73 3.92 -17.22
C VAL A 39 4.46 3.12 -17.53
N VAL A 40 4.22 2.08 -16.75
CA VAL A 40 2.98 1.30 -16.74
C VAL A 40 2.34 1.45 -15.36
N LEU A 41 1.08 1.88 -15.34
CA LEU A 41 0.27 2.04 -14.14
C LEU A 41 -0.71 0.87 -14.00
N ARG A 42 -0.83 0.34 -12.78
CA ARG A 42 -1.90 -0.57 -12.37
C ARG A 42 -2.51 -0.07 -11.07
N GLU A 43 -3.84 0.02 -10.99
CA GLU A 43 -4.52 0.21 -9.70
C GLU A 43 -4.70 -1.18 -9.05
N LYS A 44 -4.10 -1.40 -7.88
CA LYS A 44 -4.33 -2.62 -7.09
C LYS A 44 -5.60 -2.42 -6.26
N LYS A 45 -6.73 -2.68 -6.90
CA LYS A 45 -8.08 -2.28 -6.44
C LYS A 45 -8.52 -3.02 -5.18
N LEU A 46 -9.17 -2.27 -4.28
CA LEU A 46 -10.02 -2.80 -3.19
C LEU A 46 -9.30 -3.77 -2.23
N LEU A 47 -7.98 -3.65 -2.09
CA LEU A 47 -7.20 -4.42 -1.13
C LEU A 47 -7.61 -4.10 0.31
N GLY A 48 -7.33 -5.04 1.18
CA GLY A 48 -7.48 -4.89 2.61
C GLY A 48 -6.32 -4.16 3.23
N HIS A 49 -6.58 -3.07 3.96
CA HIS A 49 -5.54 -2.30 4.65
C HIS A 49 -5.86 -2.25 6.15
N LEU A 50 -4.90 -2.66 6.99
CA LEU A 50 -5.01 -2.58 8.44
C LEU A 50 -3.83 -1.79 9.00
N THR A 51 -4.12 -0.76 9.80
CA THR A 51 -3.12 -0.12 10.65
C THR A 51 -2.98 -0.94 11.92
N ILE A 52 -1.76 -1.35 12.23
CA ILE A 52 -1.39 -2.06 13.46
C ILE A 52 -0.54 -1.11 14.31
N ARG A 53 -0.89 -0.95 15.58
CA ARG A 53 -0.10 -0.20 16.55
C ARG A 53 0.20 -1.03 17.79
N GLY A 54 1.39 -0.82 18.34
CA GLY A 54 1.89 -1.51 19.53
C GLY A 54 3.37 -1.19 19.77
N ASN A 55 3.92 -1.66 20.89
CA ASN A 55 5.31 -1.40 21.22
C ASN A 55 6.26 -2.29 20.40
N GLY A 56 6.91 -1.73 19.37
CA GLY A 56 7.86 -2.46 18.52
C GLY A 56 9.13 -2.96 19.23
N HIS A 57 9.43 -2.45 20.42
CA HIS A 57 10.55 -2.92 21.24
C HIS A 57 10.18 -4.09 22.16
N ASP A 58 8.88 -4.44 22.26
CA ASP A 58 8.41 -5.59 23.02
C ASP A 58 8.54 -6.87 22.18
N PRO A 59 9.41 -7.83 22.56
CA PRO A 59 9.55 -9.09 21.81
C PRO A 59 8.24 -9.88 21.71
N ALA A 60 7.33 -9.75 22.69
CA ALA A 60 6.04 -10.42 22.67
C ALA A 60 5.14 -9.86 21.55
N PHE A 61 5.23 -8.55 21.29
CA PHE A 61 4.50 -7.92 20.18
C PHE A 61 5.01 -8.43 18.83
N ALA A 62 6.32 -8.40 18.61
CA ALA A 62 6.92 -8.91 17.36
C ALA A 62 6.60 -10.40 17.13
N ALA A 63 6.72 -11.23 18.17
CA ALA A 63 6.37 -12.66 18.10
C ALA A 63 4.88 -12.90 17.82
N GLY A 64 3.99 -12.09 18.40
CA GLY A 64 2.54 -12.17 18.14
C GLY A 64 2.18 -11.77 16.71
N VAL A 65 2.81 -10.73 16.17
CA VAL A 65 2.66 -10.34 14.76
C VAL A 65 3.15 -11.47 13.83
N HIS A 66 4.33 -12.02 14.10
CA HIS A 66 4.86 -13.17 13.34
C HIS A 66 3.92 -14.37 13.41
N LYS A 67 3.41 -14.72 14.60
CA LYS A 67 2.44 -15.82 14.77
C LYS A 67 1.16 -15.62 13.96
N ALA A 68 0.65 -14.39 13.88
CA ALA A 68 -0.59 -14.08 13.18
C ALA A 68 -0.44 -14.04 11.66
N LEU A 69 0.69 -13.51 11.16
CA LEU A 69 0.88 -13.15 9.75
C LEU A 69 1.90 -14.04 9.03
N GLY A 70 2.76 -14.75 9.75
CA GLY A 70 3.94 -15.42 9.18
C GLY A 70 5.00 -14.46 8.64
N MET A 71 4.97 -13.19 9.06
CA MET A 71 5.88 -12.14 8.61
C MET A 71 6.66 -11.58 9.79
N GLU A 72 7.95 -11.32 9.58
CA GLU A 72 8.76 -10.56 10.54
C GLU A 72 8.22 -9.13 10.68
N LEU A 73 8.24 -8.60 11.90
CA LEU A 73 7.87 -7.21 12.16
C LEU A 73 8.96 -6.30 11.56
N PRO A 74 8.68 -5.50 10.52
CA PRO A 74 9.70 -4.72 9.86
C PRO A 74 10.16 -3.55 10.74
N GLY A 75 11.47 -3.31 10.72
CA GLY A 75 12.10 -2.15 11.34
C GLY A 75 11.93 -0.87 10.53
N ALA A 76 12.61 0.20 10.96
CA ALA A 76 12.46 1.54 10.38
C ALA A 76 12.62 1.54 8.85
N LEU A 77 11.61 2.10 8.17
CA LEU A 77 11.56 2.27 6.70
C LEU A 77 11.56 0.96 5.90
N VAL A 78 11.34 -0.19 6.54
CA VAL A 78 11.32 -1.50 5.87
C VAL A 78 9.90 -1.91 5.54
N LEU A 79 9.73 -2.56 4.38
CA LEU A 79 8.59 -3.42 4.10
C LEU A 79 9.03 -4.86 3.93
N VAL A 80 8.15 -5.77 4.32
CA VAL A 80 8.26 -7.20 4.04
C VAL A 80 7.02 -7.65 3.28
N SER A 81 7.19 -8.61 2.38
CA SER A 81 6.09 -9.19 1.59
C SER A 81 6.07 -10.70 1.79
N SER A 82 4.88 -11.28 1.81
CA SER A 82 4.65 -12.73 1.81
C SER A 82 3.41 -13.02 0.96
N GLY A 83 3.62 -13.69 -0.17
CA GLY A 83 2.58 -13.87 -1.19
C GLY A 83 2.02 -12.51 -1.64
N ASP A 84 0.69 -12.39 -1.63
CA ASP A 84 -0.03 -11.18 -2.00
C ASP A 84 -0.24 -10.18 -0.83
N SER A 85 0.33 -10.47 0.33
CA SER A 85 0.26 -9.62 1.52
C SER A 85 1.60 -8.95 1.81
N SER A 86 1.56 -7.82 2.51
CA SER A 86 2.76 -7.08 2.90
C SER A 86 2.57 -6.32 4.20
N LEU A 87 3.63 -6.21 4.98
CA LEU A 87 3.68 -5.44 6.22
C LEU A 87 4.80 -4.40 6.09
N GLN A 88 4.50 -3.14 6.36
CA GLN A 88 5.47 -2.05 6.26
C GLN A 88 5.47 -1.19 7.51
N TRP A 89 6.65 -0.68 7.85
CA TRP A 89 6.84 0.29 8.93
C TRP A 89 6.31 1.67 8.52
N LEU A 90 5.53 2.31 9.39
CA LEU A 90 5.10 3.70 9.25
C LEU A 90 5.71 4.61 10.31
N GLY A 91 5.91 4.07 11.52
CA GLY A 91 6.44 4.78 12.67
C GLY A 91 6.92 3.81 13.76
N PRO A 92 7.57 4.29 14.83
CA PRO A 92 8.14 3.44 15.88
C PRO A 92 7.17 2.46 16.53
N ASP A 93 5.87 2.77 16.50
CA ASP A 93 4.78 2.00 17.06
C ASP A 93 3.60 1.85 16.09
N GLU A 94 3.84 1.98 14.78
CA GLU A 94 2.81 1.92 13.74
C GLU A 94 3.29 1.21 12.46
N TRP A 95 2.46 0.29 11.98
CA TRP A 95 2.66 -0.48 10.76
C TRP A 95 1.39 -0.49 9.91
N LEU A 96 1.59 -0.58 8.59
CA LEU A 96 0.52 -0.81 7.64
C LEU A 96 0.63 -2.24 7.10
N LEU A 97 -0.42 -3.02 7.31
CA LEU A 97 -0.61 -4.32 6.70
C LEU A 97 -1.54 -4.16 5.50
N ILE A 98 -1.13 -4.68 4.34
CA ILE A 98 -1.95 -4.80 3.14
C ILE A 98 -2.14 -6.28 2.84
N VAL A 99 -3.38 -6.71 2.68
CA VAL A 99 -3.79 -8.10 2.43
C VAL A 99 -4.76 -8.16 1.23
N PRO A 100 -4.95 -9.35 0.64
CA PRO A 100 -5.98 -9.55 -0.37
C PRO A 100 -7.38 -9.13 0.09
N THR A 101 -8.14 -8.70 -0.91
CA THR A 101 -9.54 -8.35 -0.84
C THR A 101 -10.36 -9.42 -0.10
N GLY A 102 -10.86 -9.13 1.10
CA GLY A 102 -11.76 -10.01 1.86
C GLY A 102 -11.11 -10.68 3.06
N GLU A 103 -9.78 -10.60 3.19
CA GLU A 103 -9.05 -11.22 4.29
C GLU A 103 -8.98 -10.36 5.56
N GLU A 104 -9.40 -9.09 5.49
CA GLU A 104 -9.18 -8.09 6.53
C GLU A 104 -9.74 -8.53 7.88
N PHE A 105 -10.98 -9.02 7.88
CA PHE A 105 -11.68 -9.43 9.10
C PHE A 105 -11.03 -10.66 9.75
N ALA A 106 -10.67 -11.66 8.95
CA ALA A 106 -10.03 -12.88 9.46
C ALA A 106 -8.63 -12.58 10.00
N VAL A 107 -7.87 -11.73 9.32
CA VAL A 107 -6.52 -11.33 9.74
C VAL A 107 -6.55 -10.45 10.98
N GLU A 108 -7.52 -9.52 11.09
CA GLU A 108 -7.72 -8.72 12.32
C GLU A 108 -7.99 -9.61 13.54
N GLN A 109 -8.83 -10.64 13.40
CA GLN A 109 -9.09 -11.59 14.48
C GLN A 109 -7.82 -12.34 14.90
N LYS A 110 -7.06 -12.88 13.94
CA LYS A 110 -5.78 -13.57 14.22
C LYS A 110 -4.79 -12.67 14.95
N LEU A 111 -4.66 -11.41 14.53
CA LEU A 111 -3.79 -10.43 15.19
C LEU A 111 -4.25 -10.18 16.63
N ARG A 112 -5.54 -9.94 16.86
CA ARG A 112 -6.09 -9.69 18.19
C ARG A 112 -5.95 -10.90 19.12
N GLU A 113 -6.11 -12.10 18.60
CA GLU A 113 -5.88 -13.33 19.36
C GLU A 113 -4.40 -13.51 19.72
N ALA A 114 -3.50 -13.37 18.74
CA ALA A 114 -2.06 -13.56 18.95
C ALA A 114 -1.43 -12.49 19.86
N LEU A 115 -1.99 -11.29 19.89
CA LEU A 115 -1.52 -10.15 20.68
C LEU A 115 -2.36 -9.93 21.96
N ALA A 116 -3.16 -10.92 22.36
CA ALA A 116 -4.02 -10.80 23.53
C ALA A 116 -3.22 -10.50 24.80
N GLY A 117 -3.66 -9.48 25.55
CA GLY A 117 -3.01 -9.03 26.78
C GLY A 117 -1.99 -7.90 26.59
N LEU A 118 -1.62 -7.59 25.34
CA LEU A 118 -0.77 -6.44 25.02
C LEU A 118 -1.59 -5.17 24.77
N HIS A 119 -0.97 -4.00 24.97
CA HIS A 119 -1.55 -2.72 24.60
C HIS A 119 -1.35 -2.46 23.11
N ILE A 120 -2.41 -2.70 22.32
CA ILE A 120 -2.37 -2.63 20.86
C ILE A 120 -3.59 -1.91 20.29
N ALA A 121 -3.47 -1.48 19.04
CA ALA A 121 -4.62 -1.15 18.19
C ALA A 121 -4.49 -1.84 16.83
N VAL A 122 -5.60 -2.38 16.33
CA VAL A 122 -5.71 -2.88 14.95
C VAL A 122 -6.94 -2.21 14.36
N VAL A 123 -6.79 -1.53 13.24
CA VAL A 123 -7.86 -0.74 12.62
C VAL A 123 -7.90 -1.01 11.13
N ASN A 124 -9.03 -1.47 10.62
CA ASN A 124 -9.28 -1.55 9.18
C ASN A 124 -9.41 -0.14 8.59
N VAL A 125 -8.51 0.19 7.67
CA VAL A 125 -8.43 1.49 6.96
C VAL A 125 -8.57 1.32 5.44
N SER A 126 -9.07 0.17 4.97
CA SER A 126 -9.19 -0.19 3.54
C SER A 126 -9.95 0.85 2.74
N GLY A 127 -11.00 1.43 3.30
CA GLY A 127 -11.80 2.47 2.64
C GLY A 127 -11.13 3.85 2.59
N GLY A 128 -10.00 4.06 3.26
CA GLY A 128 -9.31 5.36 3.37
C GLY A 128 -8.15 5.55 2.40
N GLN A 129 -7.69 4.49 1.74
CA GLN A 129 -6.48 4.47 0.92
C GLN A 129 -6.70 3.77 -0.43
N SER A 130 -5.77 3.97 -1.37
CA SER A 130 -5.63 3.20 -2.61
C SER A 130 -4.17 2.87 -2.84
N LEU A 131 -3.91 1.82 -3.62
CA LEU A 131 -2.58 1.38 -3.98
C LEU A 131 -2.40 1.46 -5.51
N LEU A 132 -1.52 2.35 -5.95
CA LEU A 132 -1.11 2.44 -7.35
C LEU A 132 0.24 1.77 -7.51
N GLU A 133 0.34 0.82 -8.42
CA GLU A 133 1.59 0.20 -8.81
C GLU A 133 2.10 0.84 -10.10
N LEU A 134 3.38 1.20 -10.10
CA LEU A 134 4.11 1.75 -11.23
C LEU A 134 5.25 0.81 -11.58
N THR A 135 5.33 0.40 -12.84
CA THR A 135 6.46 -0.37 -13.38
C THR A 135 7.03 0.29 -14.63
N GLY A 136 8.29 -0.03 -14.95
CA GLY A 136 8.93 0.41 -16.18
C GLY A 136 10.17 1.29 -15.97
N PRO A 137 10.95 1.50 -17.04
CA PRO A 137 12.30 2.07 -16.96
C PRO A 137 12.34 3.56 -16.61
N LYS A 138 11.20 4.26 -16.62
CA LYS A 138 11.09 5.70 -16.34
C LYS A 138 10.31 6.05 -15.09
N VAL A 139 9.96 5.06 -14.26
CA VAL A 139 9.22 5.30 -13.01
C VAL A 139 10.02 6.20 -12.07
N ARG A 140 11.33 5.96 -11.91
CA ARG A 140 12.17 6.75 -11.00
C ARG A 140 12.25 8.21 -11.44
N GLU A 141 12.43 8.47 -12.74
CA GLU A 141 12.44 9.83 -13.30
C GLU A 141 11.10 10.54 -13.06
N VAL A 142 9.97 9.84 -13.17
CA VAL A 142 8.67 10.40 -12.79
C VAL A 142 8.62 10.72 -11.30
N LEU A 143 9.05 9.81 -10.41
CA LEU A 143 9.06 10.07 -8.97
C LEU A 143 9.91 11.31 -8.62
N MET A 144 11.08 11.47 -9.26
CA MET A 144 12.00 12.60 -9.06
C MET A 144 11.38 13.97 -9.36
N LYS A 145 10.28 14.04 -10.13
CA LYS A 145 9.61 15.31 -10.43
C LYS A 145 8.92 15.94 -9.21
N SER A 146 8.69 15.18 -8.15
CA SER A 146 7.81 15.65 -7.06
C SER A 146 8.10 15.08 -5.68
N THR A 147 8.92 14.04 -5.56
CA THR A 147 9.40 13.55 -4.25
C THR A 147 10.46 14.49 -3.68
N SER A 148 10.38 14.76 -2.37
CA SER A 148 11.50 15.35 -1.61
C SER A 148 12.50 14.31 -1.10
N TYR A 149 12.14 13.03 -1.15
CA TYR A 149 13.00 11.94 -0.66
C TYR A 149 13.88 11.39 -1.77
N ASP A 150 15.14 11.07 -1.47
CA ASP A 150 16.07 10.50 -2.46
C ASP A 150 15.64 9.09 -2.87
N VAL A 151 15.26 8.93 -4.15
CA VAL A 151 14.83 7.67 -4.75
C VAL A 151 15.97 6.97 -5.52
N HIS A 152 17.23 7.39 -5.34
CA HIS A 152 18.38 6.69 -5.89
C HIS A 152 18.46 5.25 -5.32
N PRO A 153 18.79 4.21 -6.11
CA PRO A 153 18.77 2.83 -5.67
C PRO A 153 19.62 2.52 -4.43
N SER A 154 20.73 3.26 -4.23
CA SER A 154 21.56 3.12 -3.03
C SER A 154 20.89 3.66 -1.76
N ASN A 155 20.01 4.66 -1.87
CA ASN A 155 19.24 5.20 -0.75
C ASN A 155 17.88 4.52 -0.61
N PHE A 156 17.30 4.06 -1.71
CA PHE A 156 15.98 3.43 -1.79
C PHE A 156 16.07 2.03 -2.40
N PRO A 157 16.66 1.04 -1.69
CA PRO A 157 16.71 -0.34 -2.15
C PRO A 157 15.32 -0.99 -2.18
N VAL A 158 15.23 -2.14 -2.85
CA VAL A 158 14.05 -3.00 -2.79
C VAL A 158 13.78 -3.41 -1.33
N GLY A 159 12.51 -3.41 -0.94
CA GLY A 159 12.09 -3.65 0.45
C GLY A 159 12.07 -2.41 1.32
N LYS A 160 12.31 -1.21 0.77
CA LYS A 160 12.14 0.06 1.50
C LYS A 160 10.75 0.67 1.26
N ALA A 161 10.18 1.27 2.30
CA ALA A 161 8.96 2.05 2.24
C ALA A 161 9.07 3.32 3.10
N ILE A 162 8.62 4.46 2.58
CA ILE A 162 8.71 5.76 3.28
C ILE A 162 7.45 6.59 3.08
N GLY A 163 6.95 7.19 4.16
CA GLY A 163 5.96 8.25 4.09
C GLY A 163 6.62 9.58 3.74
N THR A 164 6.08 10.31 2.77
CA THR A 164 6.63 11.63 2.38
C THR A 164 5.56 12.54 1.76
N VAL A 165 5.96 13.79 1.52
CA VAL A 165 5.20 14.75 0.71
C VAL A 165 5.62 14.56 -0.75
N PHE A 166 4.64 14.54 -1.65
CA PHE A 166 4.85 14.39 -3.07
C PHE A 166 3.75 15.10 -3.82
N ALA A 167 4.12 15.92 -4.81
CA ALA A 167 3.17 16.65 -5.65
C ALA A 167 2.08 17.35 -4.82
N LYS A 168 2.47 18.06 -3.76
CA LYS A 168 1.55 18.77 -2.84
C LYS A 168 0.52 17.87 -2.12
N SER A 169 0.68 16.54 -2.18
CA SER A 169 -0.07 15.52 -1.44
C SER A 169 0.87 14.74 -0.51
N GLN A 170 0.33 13.82 0.28
CA GLN A 170 1.09 12.81 1.02
C GLN A 170 0.85 11.42 0.43
N LEU A 171 1.83 10.54 0.57
CA LEU A 171 1.73 9.10 0.27
C LEU A 171 2.76 8.32 1.07
N VAL A 172 2.66 6.99 0.98
CA VAL A 172 3.80 6.10 1.22
C VAL A 172 4.33 5.59 -0.11
N ILE A 173 5.60 5.86 -0.41
CA ILE A 173 6.32 5.27 -1.54
C ILE A 173 6.91 3.94 -1.08
N ARG A 174 6.75 2.89 -1.88
CA ARG A 174 7.23 1.53 -1.59
C ARG A 174 8.00 1.02 -2.80
N ARG A 175 9.15 0.39 -2.60
CA ARG A 175 9.88 -0.28 -3.69
C ARG A 175 9.81 -1.78 -3.47
N THR A 176 8.92 -2.44 -4.20
CA THR A 176 8.59 -3.86 -4.02
C THR A 176 9.33 -4.79 -4.96
N GLY A 177 9.99 -4.24 -5.98
CA GLY A 177 10.90 -4.94 -6.89
C GLY A 177 11.90 -3.98 -7.51
N GLU A 178 12.83 -4.48 -8.32
CA GLU A 178 13.86 -3.64 -8.95
C GLU A 178 13.25 -2.49 -9.75
N ASP A 179 12.24 -2.80 -10.56
CA ASP A 179 11.52 -1.85 -11.42
C ASP A 179 10.05 -1.66 -11.00
N THR A 180 9.70 -2.07 -9.77
CA THR A 180 8.33 -1.99 -9.25
C THR A 180 8.25 -1.08 -8.05
N TRP A 181 7.45 -0.02 -8.20
CA TRP A 181 7.16 0.96 -7.17
C TRP A 181 5.67 0.96 -6.89
N GLU A 182 5.30 1.08 -5.63
CA GLU A 182 3.90 1.24 -5.24
C GLU A 182 3.70 2.53 -4.44
N LEU A 183 2.57 3.18 -4.67
CA LEU A 183 2.17 4.43 -4.06
C LEU A 183 0.90 4.18 -3.25
N VAL A 184 1.00 4.20 -1.92
CA VAL A 184 -0.17 4.17 -1.05
C VAL A 184 -0.66 5.60 -0.88
N ILE A 185 -1.77 5.91 -1.52
CA ILE A 185 -2.35 7.26 -1.55
C ILE A 185 -3.66 7.30 -0.75
N ARG A 186 -4.05 8.49 -0.27
CA ARG A 186 -5.37 8.67 0.34
C ARG A 186 -6.44 8.59 -0.75
N ARG A 187 -7.54 7.88 -0.50
CA ARG A 187 -8.64 7.68 -1.48
C ARG A 187 -9.10 9.01 -2.10
N SER A 188 -9.26 10.06 -1.31
CA SER A 188 -9.76 11.36 -1.77
C SER A 188 -8.81 12.11 -2.72
N PHE A 189 -7.55 11.67 -2.84
CA PHE A 189 -6.57 12.24 -3.76
C PHE A 189 -6.38 11.40 -5.02
N ALA A 190 -7.12 10.30 -5.19
CA ALA A 190 -6.93 9.38 -6.32
C ALA A 190 -6.99 10.10 -7.68
N ASP A 191 -7.99 10.95 -7.90
CA ASP A 191 -8.16 11.71 -9.15
C ASP A 191 -6.97 12.65 -9.39
N TYR A 192 -6.50 13.31 -8.32
CA TYR A 192 -5.31 14.16 -8.37
C TYR A 192 -4.08 13.36 -8.82
N TRP A 193 -3.86 12.19 -8.23
CA TRP A 193 -2.76 11.30 -8.60
C TRP A 193 -2.88 10.80 -10.03
N TRP A 194 -4.08 10.44 -10.48
CA TRP A 194 -4.31 10.01 -11.86
C TRP A 194 -4.01 11.12 -12.86
N MET A 195 -4.49 12.34 -12.62
CA MET A 195 -4.18 13.49 -13.47
C MET A 195 -2.69 13.83 -13.46
N TRP A 196 -2.07 13.82 -12.28
CA TRP A 196 -0.65 14.11 -12.13
C TRP A 196 0.23 13.08 -12.83
N LEU A 197 -0.08 11.78 -12.72
CA LEU A 197 0.67 10.72 -13.39
C LEU A 197 0.58 10.82 -14.91
N GLN A 198 -0.59 11.16 -15.46
CA GLN A 198 -0.74 11.39 -16.91
C GLN A 198 0.18 12.50 -17.41
N ASP A 199 0.21 13.64 -16.71
CA ASP A 199 1.06 14.78 -17.06
C ASP A 199 2.55 14.46 -16.85
N ALA A 200 2.91 13.99 -15.66
CA ALA A 200 4.28 13.70 -15.28
C ALA A 200 4.90 12.57 -16.13
N SER A 201 4.10 11.63 -16.62
CA SER A 201 4.58 10.55 -17.51
C SER A 201 4.52 10.91 -19.00
N ALA A 202 3.96 12.05 -19.40
CA ALA A 202 3.68 12.37 -20.82
C ALA A 202 4.91 12.26 -21.75
N GLU A 203 6.08 12.73 -21.29
CA GLU A 203 7.32 12.64 -22.07
C GLU A 203 7.80 11.18 -22.25
N TYR A 204 7.57 10.32 -21.26
CA TYR A 204 8.00 8.92 -21.25
C TYR A 204 6.96 7.96 -21.84
N GLY A 205 5.70 8.40 -21.92
CA GLY A 205 4.55 7.56 -22.24
C GLY A 205 4.04 6.81 -21.00
N LEU A 206 2.72 6.79 -20.87
CA LEU A 206 1.98 6.08 -19.82
C LEU A 206 1.08 5.02 -20.47
N SER A 207 1.14 3.80 -19.97
CA SER A 207 0.21 2.71 -20.31
C SER A 207 -0.46 2.19 -19.05
N VAL A 208 -1.65 1.60 -19.21
CA VAL A 208 -2.43 1.01 -18.13
C VAL A 208 -2.40 -0.51 -18.24
N ALA A 209 -2.19 -1.18 -17.11
CA ALA A 209 -2.28 -2.63 -16.94
C ALA A 209 -3.48 -3.01 -16.06
N ALA A 210 -3.89 -4.28 -16.18
CA ALA A 210 -5.00 -4.87 -15.42
C ALA A 210 -4.66 -5.06 -13.94
#